data_AF-A0A7J7NU88-F1
#
_entry.id   AF-A0A7J7NU88-F1
#
_cell.length_a   1.000
_cell.length_b   1.000
_cell.length_c   1.000
_cell.angle_alpha   90.00
_cell.angle_beta   90.00
_cell.angle_gamma   90.00
#
_symmetry.space_group_name_H-M   'P 1'
#
loop_
_entity.id
_entity.type
_entity.pdbx_description
1 polymer ?
#
loop_
_entity_poly.entity_id
_entity_poly.type
_entity_poly.pdbx_seq_one_letter_code
_entity_poly.pdbx_strand_id
1 'polypeptide(L)'
;MQTSNYSILLHYLHTRLAYCLKISVILRNEIRWFDLDVNSTGSLVSNLAAGATLVRSTLVERLSTIVQNVALTLTAFTIAFTLSWRLTLVTMATFPLLIGASLAEQLFQKGFGGDYTSSYSRTSSLAREAIINIRTVAALGAEDRILSQFTFELNQPGLDIRGLNLKSLRLKIGLVQQELALFSTTVYENIQYGEDGASEIEVIEAANAHEFIGRMPDSYQTQVGERGGQLSGGQKQRVGGNSWAILKDPTILLLDEATNAIDSDSEKVVQEALD
;
A
#
# COMPACT_ATOMS: atom_id res chain seq x y z
N MET A 1 -12.06 21.27 -32.27
CA MET A 1 -12.97 20.18 -31.83
C MET A 1 -12.26 18.84 -31.70
N GLN A 2 -11.51 18.37 -32.72
CA GLN A 2 -10.82 17.06 -32.67
C GLN A 2 -9.73 16.94 -31.59
N THR A 3 -8.95 18.00 -31.36
CA THR A 3 -7.93 18.04 -30.28
C THR A 3 -8.52 17.90 -28.87
N SER A 4 -9.78 18.30 -28.67
CA SER A 4 -10.46 18.19 -27.37
C SER A 4 -10.89 16.77 -27.05
N ASN A 5 -11.23 15.96 -28.06
CA ASN A 5 -11.60 14.56 -27.82
C ASN A 5 -10.38 13.69 -27.52
N TYR A 6 -9.25 13.94 -28.20
CA TYR A 6 -8.00 13.24 -27.88
C TYR A 6 -7.48 13.60 -26.50
N SER A 7 -7.57 14.86 -26.06
CA SER A 7 -7.16 15.25 -24.72
C SER A 7 -8.04 14.62 -23.63
N ILE A 8 -9.36 14.53 -23.85
CA ILE A 8 -10.29 13.89 -22.92
C ILE A 8 -10.03 12.37 -22.84
N LEU A 9 -9.87 11.69 -23.98
CA LEU A 9 -9.60 10.24 -24.01
C LEU A 9 -8.27 9.91 -23.31
N LEU A 10 -7.23 10.66 -23.63
CA LEU A 10 -5.88 10.48 -23.05
C LEU A 10 -5.90 10.79 -21.54
N HIS A 11 -6.71 11.76 -21.11
CA HIS A 11 -6.97 12.08 -19.71
C HIS A 11 -7.65 10.92 -18.94
N TYR A 12 -8.69 10.30 -19.52
CA TYR A 12 -9.36 9.16 -18.89
C TYR A 12 -8.42 7.96 -18.76
N LEU A 13 -7.69 7.63 -19.82
CA LEU A 13 -6.80 6.47 -19.84
C LEU A 13 -5.64 6.63 -18.85
N HIS A 14 -5.02 7.81 -18.79
CA HIS A 14 -3.92 8.08 -17.83
C HIS A 14 -4.39 8.08 -16.38
N THR A 15 -5.54 8.68 -16.09
CA THR A 15 -6.07 8.70 -14.72
C THR A 15 -6.32 7.27 -14.24
N ARG A 16 -7.02 6.44 -15.03
CA ARG A 16 -7.25 5.04 -14.64
C ARG A 16 -5.95 4.27 -14.45
N LEU A 17 -5.01 4.39 -15.38
CA LEU A 17 -3.73 3.66 -15.31
C LEU A 17 -2.93 4.07 -14.06
N ALA A 18 -2.83 5.37 -13.77
CA ALA A 18 -2.09 5.88 -12.61
C ALA A 18 -2.70 5.43 -11.27
N TYR A 19 -4.04 5.44 -11.14
CA TYR A 19 -4.73 4.96 -9.95
C TYR A 19 -4.53 3.45 -9.76
N CYS A 20 -4.74 2.65 -10.80
CA CYS A 20 -4.57 1.19 -10.73
C CYS A 20 -3.14 0.82 -10.35
N LEU A 21 -2.13 1.46 -10.97
CA LEU A 21 -0.73 1.18 -10.66
C LEU A 21 -0.39 1.58 -9.23
N LYS A 22 -0.78 2.77 -8.76
CA LYS A 22 -0.49 3.21 -7.38
C LYS A 22 -1.14 2.30 -6.34
N ILE A 23 -2.42 1.94 -6.52
CA ILE A 23 -3.11 1.02 -5.61
C ILE A 23 -2.40 -0.35 -5.63
N SER A 24 -2.04 -0.86 -6.82
CA SER A 24 -1.33 -2.14 -6.91
C SER A 24 0.01 -2.15 -6.17
N VAL A 25 0.71 -1.00 -6.11
CA VAL A 25 1.97 -0.85 -5.38
C VAL A 25 1.70 -0.75 -3.88
N ILE A 26 0.73 0.05 -3.46
CA ILE A 26 0.36 0.21 -2.05
C ILE A 26 -0.05 -1.15 -1.45
N LEU A 27 -0.90 -1.92 -2.15
CA LEU A 27 -1.37 -3.23 -1.69
C LEU A 27 -0.27 -4.32 -1.62
N ARG A 28 0.90 -4.08 -2.23
CA ARG A 28 2.04 -5.01 -2.20
C ARG A 28 3.01 -4.73 -1.07
N ASN A 29 2.87 -3.62 -0.35
CA ASN A 29 3.75 -3.29 0.76
C ASN A 29 3.51 -4.20 1.97
N GLU A 30 4.54 -4.30 2.82
CA GLU A 30 4.46 -5.01 4.09
C GLU A 30 3.53 -4.30 5.08
N ILE A 31 2.92 -5.05 6.00
CA ILE A 31 1.97 -4.50 6.97
C ILE A 31 2.58 -3.36 7.80
N ARG A 32 3.87 -3.50 8.18
CA ARG A 32 4.65 -2.50 8.90
C ARG A 32 4.72 -1.14 8.21
N TRP A 33 4.62 -1.12 6.88
CA TRP A 33 4.60 0.11 6.12
C TRP A 33 3.35 0.95 6.41
N PHE A 34 2.22 0.29 6.72
CA PHE A 34 0.96 0.96 7.09
C PHE A 34 0.93 1.42 8.56
N ASP A 35 1.81 0.89 9.42
CA ASP A 35 1.91 1.29 10.83
C ASP A 35 2.63 2.65 11.01
N LEU A 36 3.27 3.17 9.96
CA LEU A 36 3.94 4.46 10.00
C LEU A 36 2.92 5.61 9.96
N ASP A 37 3.04 6.59 10.86
CA ASP A 37 2.14 7.76 10.95
C ASP A 37 1.97 8.51 9.61
N VAL A 38 3.02 8.52 8.78
CA VAL A 38 3.01 9.14 7.45
C VAL A 38 2.08 8.42 6.46
N ASN A 39 1.85 7.12 6.66
CA ASN A 39 1.10 6.21 5.79
C ASN A 39 -0.27 5.84 6.37
N SER A 40 -0.83 6.67 7.24
CA SER A 40 -2.21 6.49 7.69
C SER A 40 -3.19 6.37 6.51
N THR A 41 -4.25 5.57 6.68
CA THR A 41 -5.24 5.35 5.61
C THR A 41 -5.80 6.66 5.06
N GLY A 42 -6.04 7.66 5.93
CA GLY A 42 -6.52 8.98 5.52
C GLY A 42 -5.50 9.78 4.71
N SER A 43 -4.21 9.76 5.11
CA SER A 43 -3.15 10.44 4.37
C SER A 43 -2.90 9.77 3.02
N LEU A 44 -2.92 8.43 2.95
CA LEU A 44 -2.75 7.68 1.70
C LEU A 44 -3.87 7.94 0.70
N VAL A 45 -5.14 7.94 1.15
CA VAL A 45 -6.29 8.23 0.29
C VAL A 45 -6.22 9.68 -0.22
N SER A 46 -5.89 10.63 0.66
CA SER A 46 -5.70 12.03 0.27
C SER A 46 -4.53 12.20 -0.71
N ASN A 47 -3.39 11.57 -0.45
CA ASN A 47 -2.21 11.60 -1.32
C ASN A 47 -2.46 10.91 -2.66
N LEU A 48 -3.31 9.88 -2.71
CA LEU A 48 -3.73 9.23 -3.95
C LEU A 48 -4.55 10.19 -4.80
N ALA A 49 -5.52 10.87 -4.20
CA ALA A 49 -6.36 11.87 -4.86
C ALA A 49 -5.58 13.13 -5.30
N ALA A 50 -4.77 13.68 -4.40
CA ALA A 50 -3.92 14.83 -4.66
C ALA A 50 -2.83 14.49 -5.69
N GLY A 51 -2.22 13.32 -5.57
CA GLY A 51 -1.17 12.85 -6.48
C GLY A 51 -1.68 12.66 -7.92
N ALA A 52 -2.91 12.19 -8.12
CA ALA A 52 -3.50 12.12 -9.45
C ALA A 52 -3.73 13.52 -10.06
N THR A 53 -4.13 14.48 -9.23
CA THR A 53 -4.35 15.87 -9.64
C THR A 53 -3.04 16.60 -9.94
N LEU A 54 -1.98 16.34 -9.18
CA LEU A 54 -0.63 16.87 -9.40
C LEU A 54 -0.01 16.32 -10.68
N VAL A 55 -0.09 15.01 -10.92
CA VAL A 55 0.37 14.39 -12.17
C VAL A 55 -0.40 14.99 -13.35
N ARG A 56 -1.70 15.25 -13.20
CA ARG A 56 -2.56 15.89 -14.21
C ARG A 56 -2.10 17.31 -14.55
N SER A 57 -1.95 18.21 -13.57
CA SER A 57 -1.58 19.61 -13.84
C SER A 57 -0.15 19.73 -14.36
N THR A 58 0.79 19.02 -13.74
CA THR A 58 2.20 19.10 -14.13
C THR A 58 2.47 18.55 -15.52
N LEU A 59 1.83 17.46 -15.96
CA LEU A 59 2.10 16.92 -17.29
C LEU A 59 1.49 17.76 -18.42
N VAL A 60 0.23 18.19 -18.27
CA VAL A 60 -0.46 18.94 -19.33
C VAL A 60 0.15 20.32 -19.52
N GLU A 61 0.44 21.04 -18.43
CA GLU A 61 1.06 22.36 -18.49
C GLU A 61 2.52 22.26 -18.94
N ARG A 62 3.29 21.27 -18.47
CA ARG A 62 4.70 21.13 -18.88
C ARG A 62 4.83 20.68 -20.32
N LEU A 63 3.96 19.81 -20.85
CA LEU A 63 4.04 19.42 -22.25
C LEU A 63 3.83 20.61 -23.18
N SER A 64 2.87 21.48 -22.88
CA SER A 64 2.65 22.71 -23.63
C SER A 64 3.89 23.62 -23.59
N THR A 65 4.44 23.84 -22.40
CA THR A 65 5.64 24.66 -22.21
C THR A 65 6.87 24.04 -22.88
N ILE A 66 7.03 22.72 -22.88
CA ILE A 66 8.11 22.02 -23.57
C ILE A 66 8.00 22.22 -25.08
N VAL A 67 6.81 22.00 -25.65
CA VAL A 67 6.58 22.21 -27.09
C VAL A 67 6.85 23.66 -27.47
N GLN A 68 6.38 24.62 -26.66
CA GLN A 68 6.66 26.04 -26.86
C GLN A 68 8.17 26.35 -26.79
N ASN A 69 8.87 25.84 -25.79
CA ASN A 69 10.31 26.07 -25.62
C ASN A 69 11.13 25.44 -26.74
N VAL A 70 10.75 24.25 -27.23
CA VAL A 70 11.39 23.62 -28.39
C VAL A 70 11.17 24.48 -29.64
N ALA A 71 9.94 24.94 -29.88
CA ALA A 71 9.63 25.80 -31.02
C ALA A 71 10.40 27.14 -30.96
N LEU A 72 10.47 27.78 -29.79
CA LEU A 72 11.24 29.00 -29.56
C LEU A 72 12.75 28.78 -29.75
N THR A 73 13.26 27.64 -29.28
CA THR A 73 14.68 27.31 -29.41
C THR A 73 15.04 27.09 -30.88
N LEU A 74 14.20 26.36 -31.63
CA LEU A 74 14.41 26.14 -33.07
C LEU A 74 14.36 27.45 -33.86
N THR A 75 13.38 28.32 -33.60
CA THR A 75 13.30 29.62 -34.28
C THR A 75 14.49 30.51 -33.91
N ALA A 76 14.88 30.58 -32.64
CA ALA A 76 16.06 31.33 -32.20
C ALA A 76 17.36 30.82 -32.86
N PHE A 77 17.54 29.50 -32.97
CA PHE A 77 18.69 28.92 -33.67
C PHE A 77 18.68 29.26 -35.16
N THR A 78 17.54 29.12 -35.85
CA THR A 78 17.46 29.46 -37.28
C THR A 78 17.84 30.92 -37.54
N ILE A 79 17.34 31.85 -36.72
CA ILE A 79 17.70 33.28 -36.79
C ILE A 79 19.20 33.47 -36.53
N ALA A 80 19.75 32.88 -35.47
CA ALA A 80 21.17 33.00 -35.12
C ALA A 80 22.11 32.52 -36.26
N PHE A 81 21.78 31.40 -36.89
CA PHE A 81 22.53 30.86 -38.03
C PHE A 81 22.43 31.73 -39.28
N THR A 82 21.28 32.36 -39.53
CA THR A 82 21.11 33.27 -40.69
C THR A 82 21.86 34.59 -40.53
N LEU A 83 21.96 35.15 -39.33
CA LEU A 83 22.70 36.40 -39.09
C LEU A 83 24.23 36.19 -39.02
N SER A 84 24.69 35.18 -38.28
CA SER A 84 26.13 35.01 -38.02
C SER A 84 26.51 33.58 -37.63
N TRP A 85 26.62 32.68 -38.61
CA TRP A 85 26.98 31.28 -38.38
C TRP A 85 28.29 31.06 -37.58
N ARG A 86 29.25 31.99 -37.68
CA ARG A 86 30.53 31.93 -36.95
C ARG A 86 30.38 32.11 -35.43
N LEU A 87 29.56 33.06 -34.99
CA LEU A 87 29.35 33.32 -33.56
C LEU A 87 28.50 32.21 -32.93
N THR A 88 27.52 31.69 -33.67
CA THR A 88 26.64 30.60 -33.21
C THR A 88 27.39 29.28 -32.99
N LEU A 89 28.40 28.96 -33.81
CA LEU A 89 29.22 27.76 -33.59
C LEU A 89 30.06 27.84 -32.32
N VAL A 90 30.59 29.03 -32.01
CA VAL A 90 31.38 29.25 -30.78
C VAL A 90 30.50 29.11 -29.55
N THR A 91 29.29 29.66 -29.55
CA THR A 91 28.36 29.51 -28.43
C THR A 91 27.80 28.09 -28.31
N MET A 92 27.60 27.38 -29.43
CA MET A 92 27.20 25.96 -29.39
C MET A 92 28.24 25.08 -28.70
N ALA A 93 29.53 25.37 -28.89
CA ALA A 93 30.61 24.59 -28.30
C ALA A 93 30.70 24.73 -26.76
N THR A 94 30.16 25.81 -26.17
CA THR A 94 30.19 26.01 -24.71
C THR A 94 29.05 25.30 -23.98
N PHE A 95 27.93 25.00 -24.65
CA PHE A 95 26.77 24.33 -24.03
C PHE A 95 27.08 22.91 -23.48
N PRO A 96 27.74 22.00 -24.22
CA PRO A 96 28.08 20.67 -23.70
C PRO A 96 28.96 20.72 -22.45
N LEU A 97 29.87 21.70 -22.38
CA LEU A 97 30.76 21.88 -21.23
C LEU A 97 29.98 22.33 -19.98
N LEU A 98 29.04 23.26 -20.14
CA LEU A 98 28.15 23.70 -19.05
C LEU A 98 27.22 22.58 -18.56
N ILE A 99 26.60 21.83 -19.48
CA ILE A 99 25.73 20.70 -19.14
C ILE A 99 26.52 19.61 -18.41
N GLY A 100 27.73 19.30 -18.89
CA GLY A 100 28.62 18.33 -18.26
C GLY A 100 29.00 18.72 -16.83
N ALA A 101 29.33 19.99 -16.59
CA ALA A 101 29.63 20.50 -15.25
C ALA A 101 28.43 20.37 -14.29
N SER A 102 27.23 20.71 -14.76
CA SER A 102 26.00 20.61 -13.94
C SER A 102 25.60 19.16 -13.63
N LEU A 103 25.75 18.24 -14.59
CA LEU A 103 25.48 16.82 -14.35
C LEU A 103 26.49 16.22 -13.36
N ALA A 104 27.76 16.58 -13.47
CA ALA A 104 28.79 16.16 -12.51
C ALA A 104 28.44 16.62 -11.09
N GLU A 105 27.96 17.86 -10.93
CA GLU A 105 27.50 18.38 -9.64
C GLU A 105 26.31 17.59 -9.08
N GLN A 106 25.30 17.28 -9.91
CA GLN A 106 24.14 16.49 -9.47
C GLN A 106 24.50 15.05 -9.09
N LEU A 107 25.41 14.42 -9.83
CA LEU A 107 25.92 13.09 -9.53
C LEU A 107 26.73 13.09 -8.24
N PHE A 108 27.51 14.13 -7.99
CA PHE A 108 28.30 14.28 -6.77
C PHE A 108 27.40 14.46 -5.54
N GLN A 109 26.35 15.29 -5.64
CA GLN A 109 25.39 15.47 -4.54
C GLN A 109 24.59 14.20 -4.23
N LYS A 110 24.20 13.42 -5.25
CA LYS A 110 23.49 12.14 -5.06
C LYS A 110 24.42 11.02 -4.57
N GLY A 111 25.68 11.00 -5.01
CA GLY A 111 26.65 9.95 -4.68
C GLY A 111 27.09 9.95 -3.21
N PHE A 112 27.01 11.08 -2.52
CA PHE A 112 27.27 11.18 -1.07
C PHE A 112 26.04 10.83 -0.21
N GLY A 113 24.86 10.71 -0.80
CA GLY A 113 23.63 10.29 -0.12
C GLY A 113 23.41 8.78 -0.26
N GLY A 114 24.28 7.96 0.33
CA GLY A 114 24.04 6.51 0.42
C GLY A 114 22.71 6.20 1.13
N ASP A 115 22.19 4.98 0.93
CA ASP A 115 20.96 4.42 1.52
C ASP A 115 21.00 4.25 3.07
N TYR A 116 21.57 5.22 3.79
CA TYR A 116 21.65 5.24 5.24
C TYR A 116 20.28 5.36 5.91
N THR A 117 19.25 5.83 5.20
CA THR A 117 17.90 6.03 5.73
C THR A 117 17.25 4.75 6.27
N SER A 118 17.54 3.60 5.66
CA SER A 118 16.92 2.33 6.04
C SER A 118 17.46 1.80 7.38
N SER A 119 18.79 1.72 7.54
CA SER A 119 19.42 1.33 8.81
C SER A 119 19.20 2.38 9.90
N TYR A 120 19.22 3.67 9.53
CA TYR A 120 18.98 4.76 10.48
C TYR A 120 17.56 4.73 11.07
N SER A 121 16.56 4.29 10.31
CA SER A 121 15.18 4.21 10.82
C SER A 121 15.00 3.16 11.92
N ARG A 122 15.60 1.97 11.79
CA ARG A 122 15.56 0.92 12.82
C ARG A 122 16.32 1.33 14.08
N THR A 123 17.55 1.80 13.91
CA THR A 123 18.38 2.31 15.00
C THR A 123 17.71 3.49 15.72
N SER A 124 17.06 4.39 14.98
CA SER A 124 16.33 5.52 15.56
C SER A 124 15.09 5.09 16.35
N SER A 125 14.37 4.05 15.89
CA SER A 125 13.23 3.49 16.61
C SER A 125 13.65 2.86 17.94
N LEU A 126 14.74 2.09 17.96
CA LEU A 126 15.27 1.47 19.18
C LEU A 126 15.73 2.53 20.20
N ALA A 127 16.43 3.57 19.75
CA ALA A 127 16.79 4.68 20.63
C ALA A 127 15.55 5.40 21.17
N ARG A 128 14.52 5.61 20.35
CA ARG A 128 13.27 6.23 20.79
C ARG A 128 12.61 5.41 21.89
N GLU A 129 12.50 4.09 21.73
CA GLU A 129 11.91 3.20 22.74
C GLU A 129 12.69 3.21 24.05
N ALA A 130 14.03 3.20 23.98
CA ALA A 130 14.90 3.30 25.15
C ALA A 130 14.75 4.64 25.89
N ILE A 131 14.62 5.75 25.16
CA ILE A 131 14.44 7.09 25.74
C ILE A 131 13.04 7.24 26.38
N ILE A 132 11.99 6.75 25.70
CA ILE A 132 10.62 6.78 26.24
C ILE A 132 10.56 6.00 27.56
N ASN A 133 11.23 4.85 27.63
CA ASN A 133 11.24 3.97 28.79
C ASN A 133 12.49 4.11 29.66
N ILE A 134 13.15 5.27 29.66
CA ILE A 134 14.45 5.46 30.33
C ILE A 134 14.45 5.10 31.82
N ARG A 135 13.31 5.33 32.50
CA ARG A 135 13.16 4.97 33.92
C ARG A 135 13.19 3.46 34.13
N THR A 136 12.62 2.69 33.20
CA THR A 136 12.63 1.22 33.23
C THR A 136 14.01 0.68 32.90
N VAL A 137 14.68 1.28 31.90
CA VAL A 137 16.06 0.91 31.53
C VAL A 137 17.01 1.12 32.69
N ALA A 138 16.94 2.29 33.35
CA ALA A 138 17.76 2.62 34.51
C ALA A 138 17.43 1.77 35.74
N ALA A 139 16.15 1.44 35.95
CA ALA A 139 15.74 0.55 37.04
C ALA A 139 16.25 -0.89 36.85
N LEU A 140 16.44 -1.33 35.61
CA LEU A 140 16.93 -2.66 35.26
C LEU A 140 18.45 -2.72 35.02
N GLY A 141 19.16 -1.58 35.02
CA GLY A 141 20.59 -1.51 34.72
C GLY A 141 20.92 -2.02 33.30
N ALA A 142 20.01 -1.80 32.34
CA ALA A 142 20.08 -2.38 31.00
C ALA A 142 20.74 -1.46 29.96
N GLU A 143 21.38 -0.37 30.37
CA GLU A 143 21.97 0.65 29.50
C GLU A 143 23.02 0.05 28.54
N ASP A 144 23.96 -0.74 29.07
CA ASP A 144 25.02 -1.36 28.27
C ASP A 144 24.47 -2.35 27.24
N ARG A 145 23.39 -3.05 27.59
CA ARG A 145 22.72 -3.98 26.69
C ARG A 145 22.06 -3.26 25.53
N ILE A 146 21.36 -2.16 25.79
CA ILE A 146 20.72 -1.35 24.74
C ILE A 146 21.78 -0.70 23.84
N LEU A 147 22.88 -0.20 24.41
CA LEU A 147 24.00 0.36 23.64
C LEU A 147 24.68 -0.69 22.74
N SER A 148 24.86 -1.92 23.24
CA SER A 148 25.40 -3.03 22.43
C SER A 148 24.47 -3.40 21.26
N GLN A 149 23.16 -3.37 21.47
CA GLN A 149 22.17 -3.66 20.42
C GLN A 149 22.08 -2.52 19.40
N PHE A 150 22.16 -1.27 19.85
CA PHE A 150 22.19 -0.08 19.00
C PHE A 150 23.42 -0.07 18.07
N THR A 151 24.60 -0.39 18.61
CA THR A 151 25.84 -0.49 17.83
C THR A 151 25.88 -1.71 16.90
N PHE A 152 25.22 -2.79 17.27
CA PHE A 152 25.04 -3.96 16.41
C PHE A 152 24.12 -3.67 15.21
N GLU A 153 22.98 -3.00 15.44
CA GLU A 153 22.06 -2.62 14.36
C GLU A 153 22.66 -1.58 13.39
N LEU A 154 23.56 -0.73 13.88
CA LEU A 154 24.33 0.19 13.02
C LEU A 154 25.32 -0.53 12.10
N ASN A 155 25.79 -1.72 12.49
CA ASN A 155 26.87 -2.44 11.80
C ASN A 155 26.40 -3.66 10.99
N GLN A 156 25.14 -4.10 11.14
CA GLN A 156 24.63 -5.22 10.35
C GLN A 156 24.09 -4.77 8.98
N PRO A 157 24.57 -5.36 7.87
CA PRO A 157 23.80 -5.37 6.63
C PRO A 157 22.52 -6.20 6.86
N GLY A 158 21.37 -5.59 6.56
CA GLY A 158 20.05 -6.10 6.92
C GLY A 158 19.84 -7.58 6.58
N LEU A 159 19.46 -8.35 7.59
CA LEU A 159 19.10 -9.77 7.47
C LEU A 159 17.94 -9.93 6.47
N ASP A 160 18.19 -10.74 5.46
CA ASP A 160 17.32 -10.89 4.30
C ASP A 160 16.29 -12.01 4.50
N ILE A 161 15.05 -11.64 4.84
CA ILE A 161 13.89 -12.55 4.85
C ILE A 161 13.22 -12.69 3.46
N ARG A 162 13.77 -12.08 2.40
CA ARG A 162 13.19 -12.03 1.04
C ARG A 162 13.26 -13.37 0.29
N GLY A 163 13.86 -14.42 0.88
CA GLY A 163 13.91 -15.76 0.30
C GLY A 163 12.60 -16.57 0.44
N LEU A 164 11.65 -16.10 1.26
CA LEU A 164 10.37 -16.79 1.47
C LEU A 164 9.30 -16.24 0.53
N ASN A 165 8.61 -17.12 -0.20
CA ASN A 165 7.43 -16.74 -0.97
C ASN A 165 6.27 -16.46 0.00
N LEU A 166 6.17 -15.21 0.45
CA LEU A 166 5.13 -14.75 1.38
C LEU A 166 3.71 -14.94 0.85
N LYS A 167 3.52 -15.05 -0.49
CA LYS A 167 2.22 -15.31 -1.08
C LYS A 167 1.82 -16.77 -0.84
N SER A 168 2.72 -17.71 -1.10
CA SER A 168 2.50 -19.14 -0.82
C SER A 168 2.29 -19.43 0.67
N LEU A 169 3.00 -18.72 1.55
CA LEU A 169 2.82 -18.87 3.00
C LEU A 169 1.46 -18.34 3.46
N ARG A 170 1.04 -17.15 2.98
CA ARG A 170 -0.26 -16.55 3.32
C ARG A 170 -1.47 -17.32 2.78
N LEU A 171 -1.31 -18.10 1.72
CA LEU A 171 -2.37 -18.99 1.23
C LEU A 171 -2.60 -20.17 2.18
N LYS A 172 -1.56 -20.65 2.86
CA LYS A 172 -1.65 -21.79 3.79
C LYS A 172 -2.04 -21.42 5.22
N ILE A 173 -2.19 -20.12 5.51
CA ILE A 173 -2.55 -19.62 6.84
C ILE A 173 -3.92 -18.95 6.76
N GLY A 174 -4.84 -19.35 7.63
CA GLY A 174 -6.09 -18.65 7.92
C GLY A 174 -5.95 -17.82 9.17
N LEU A 175 -6.56 -16.64 9.19
CA LEU A 175 -6.56 -15.74 10.34
C LEU A 175 -8.00 -15.33 10.65
N VAL A 176 -8.42 -15.56 11.89
CA VAL A 176 -9.69 -15.06 12.43
C VAL A 176 -9.36 -14.01 13.49
N GLN A 177 -9.69 -12.75 13.19
CA GLN A 177 -9.40 -11.60 14.05
C GLN A 177 -10.57 -11.27 14.98
N GLN A 178 -10.28 -10.72 16.15
CA GLN A 178 -11.27 -10.26 17.14
C GLN A 178 -12.20 -9.16 16.60
N GLU A 179 -11.64 -8.11 15.98
CA GLU A 179 -12.40 -7.07 15.31
C GLU A 179 -12.41 -7.28 13.79
N LEU A 180 -13.44 -7.97 13.31
CA LEU A 180 -13.58 -8.23 11.88
C LEU A 180 -14.12 -7.00 11.14
N ALA A 181 -13.39 -6.52 10.14
CA ALA A 181 -13.87 -5.51 9.21
C ALA A 181 -14.42 -6.17 7.94
N LEU A 182 -15.72 -6.07 7.73
CA LEU A 182 -16.38 -6.48 6.48
C LEU A 182 -16.36 -5.33 5.46
N PHE A 183 -16.30 -5.67 4.19
CA PHE A 183 -16.40 -4.70 3.11
C PHE A 183 -17.85 -4.22 2.96
N SER A 184 -18.02 -2.98 2.48
CA SER A 184 -19.34 -2.36 2.26
C SER A 184 -20.03 -2.91 0.99
N THR A 185 -20.19 -4.22 0.96
CA THR A 185 -20.76 -5.03 -0.12
C THR A 185 -21.90 -5.90 0.43
N THR A 186 -22.41 -6.82 -0.37
CA THR A 186 -23.43 -7.78 0.08
C THR A 186 -22.84 -8.82 1.03
N VAL A 187 -23.69 -9.53 1.77
CA VAL A 187 -23.28 -10.67 2.61
C VAL A 187 -22.61 -11.75 1.73
N TYR A 188 -23.19 -12.03 0.56
CA TYR A 188 -22.63 -12.98 -0.42
C TYR A 188 -21.19 -12.64 -0.80
N GLU A 189 -20.97 -11.40 -1.27
CA GLU A 189 -19.63 -10.96 -1.72
C GLU A 189 -18.63 -10.95 -0.57
N ASN A 190 -19.07 -10.64 0.65
CA ASN A 190 -18.21 -10.69 1.82
C ASN A 190 -17.70 -12.10 2.11
N ILE A 191 -18.56 -13.11 2.04
CA ILE A 191 -18.19 -14.51 2.24
C ILE A 191 -17.25 -14.98 1.11
N GLN A 192 -17.58 -14.63 -0.14
CA GLN A 192 -16.80 -15.04 -1.32
C GLN A 192 -15.34 -14.55 -1.30
N TYR A 193 -14.99 -13.49 -0.55
CA TYR A 193 -13.59 -13.09 -0.37
C TYR A 193 -12.70 -14.16 0.27
N GLY A 194 -13.27 -15.20 0.89
CA GLY A 194 -12.52 -16.33 1.46
C GLY A 194 -11.76 -17.14 0.42
N GLU A 195 -12.33 -17.34 -0.77
CA GLU A 195 -11.73 -18.11 -1.87
C GLU A 195 -12.20 -17.56 -3.23
N ASP A 196 -11.24 -17.22 -4.10
CA ASP A 196 -11.51 -16.69 -5.43
C ASP A 196 -12.19 -17.77 -6.31
N GLY A 197 -13.50 -17.64 -6.52
CA GLY A 197 -14.27 -18.53 -7.40
C GLY A 197 -15.14 -19.57 -6.71
N ALA A 198 -15.34 -19.45 -5.39
CA ALA A 198 -16.28 -20.29 -4.64
C ALA A 198 -17.67 -20.29 -5.29
N SER A 199 -18.26 -21.48 -5.40
CA SER A 199 -19.62 -21.68 -5.90
C SER A 199 -20.66 -21.19 -4.89
N GLU A 200 -21.87 -20.88 -5.38
CA GLU A 200 -22.96 -20.41 -4.52
C GLU A 200 -23.30 -21.41 -3.40
N ILE A 201 -23.14 -22.71 -3.68
CA ILE A 201 -23.37 -23.79 -2.70
C ILE A 201 -22.32 -23.75 -1.59
N GLU A 202 -21.03 -23.65 -1.94
CA GLU A 202 -19.93 -23.56 -0.98
C GLU A 202 -20.05 -22.30 -0.11
N VAL A 203 -20.46 -21.17 -0.69
CA VAL A 203 -20.71 -19.92 0.04
C VAL A 203 -21.83 -20.08 1.07
N ILE A 204 -22.92 -20.76 0.70
CA ILE A 204 -24.06 -21.00 1.60
C ILE A 204 -23.66 -21.94 2.75
N GLU A 205 -22.92 -23.00 2.44
CA GLU A 205 -22.45 -24.01 3.40
C GLU A 205 -21.45 -23.41 4.39
N ALA A 206 -20.44 -22.69 3.89
CA ALA A 206 -19.39 -22.10 4.71
C ALA A 206 -19.87 -20.98 5.64
N ALA A 207 -20.95 -20.27 5.27
CA ALA A 207 -21.51 -19.23 6.13
C ALA A 207 -22.00 -19.82 7.46
N ASN A 208 -22.49 -21.06 7.45
CA ASN A 208 -23.12 -21.75 8.58
C ASN A 208 -24.03 -20.80 9.39
N ALA A 209 -24.83 -20.02 8.66
CA ALA A 209 -25.50 -18.79 9.10
C ALA A 209 -26.87 -18.61 8.43
N HIS A 210 -27.31 -19.62 7.67
CA HIS A 210 -28.44 -19.53 6.76
C HIS A 210 -29.73 -19.10 7.49
N GLU A 211 -29.95 -19.54 8.73
CA GLU A 211 -31.12 -19.17 9.51
C GLU A 211 -31.26 -17.66 9.77
N PHE A 212 -30.15 -16.96 10.09
CA PHE A 212 -30.24 -15.53 10.36
C PHE A 212 -30.11 -14.71 9.07
N ILE A 213 -29.32 -15.17 8.10
CA ILE A 213 -29.21 -14.53 6.79
C ILE A 213 -30.58 -14.56 6.10
N GLY A 214 -31.30 -15.69 6.15
CA GLY A 214 -32.64 -15.83 5.58
C GLY A 214 -33.73 -14.98 6.26
N ARG A 215 -33.48 -14.47 7.48
CA ARG A 215 -34.38 -13.52 8.15
C ARG A 215 -34.12 -12.07 7.76
N MET A 216 -33.05 -11.78 7.02
CA MET A 216 -32.76 -10.45 6.50
C MET A 216 -33.68 -10.11 5.32
N PRO A 217 -33.97 -8.81 5.07
CA PRO A 217 -34.88 -8.39 4.01
C PRO A 217 -34.53 -8.94 2.62
N ASP A 218 -33.23 -8.97 2.29
CA ASP A 218 -32.71 -9.40 0.98
C ASP A 218 -31.79 -10.63 1.08
N SER A 219 -31.85 -11.36 2.21
CA SER A 219 -31.01 -12.55 2.45
C SER A 219 -29.52 -12.30 2.17
N TYR A 220 -28.87 -13.09 1.31
CA TYR A 220 -27.45 -12.97 0.95
C TYR A 220 -27.13 -11.68 0.17
N GLN A 221 -28.13 -11.00 -0.41
CA GLN A 221 -27.96 -9.73 -1.11
C GLN A 221 -28.05 -8.52 -0.17
N THR A 222 -28.32 -8.74 1.12
CA THR A 222 -28.35 -7.67 2.11
C THR A 222 -27.02 -6.94 2.17
N GLN A 223 -27.05 -5.61 2.15
CA GLN A 223 -25.86 -4.76 2.24
C GLN A 223 -25.36 -4.68 3.68
N VAL A 224 -24.08 -4.98 3.92
CA VAL A 224 -23.52 -5.08 5.27
C VAL A 224 -23.11 -3.70 5.84
N GLY A 225 -22.87 -2.72 4.95
CA GLY A 225 -22.44 -1.36 5.28
C GLY A 225 -20.96 -1.25 5.63
N GLU A 226 -20.47 -0.02 5.82
CA GLU A 226 -19.05 0.24 6.11
C GLU A 226 -18.59 -0.49 7.39
N ARG A 227 -17.54 -1.30 7.28
CA ARG A 227 -16.99 -2.15 8.36
C ARG A 227 -18.05 -3.04 9.03
N GLY A 228 -19.11 -3.37 8.30
CA GLY A 228 -20.24 -4.17 8.76
C GLY A 228 -21.11 -3.53 9.82
N GLY A 229 -21.26 -2.20 9.84
CA GLY A 229 -22.06 -1.49 10.85
C GLY A 229 -23.49 -2.01 11.07
N GLN A 230 -24.08 -2.76 10.13
CA GLN A 230 -25.43 -3.32 10.25
C GLN A 230 -25.50 -4.70 10.94
N LEU A 231 -24.35 -5.30 11.29
CA LEU A 231 -24.26 -6.63 11.90
C LEU A 231 -23.72 -6.56 13.33
N SER A 232 -24.22 -7.46 14.19
CA SER A 232 -23.64 -7.66 15.52
C SER A 232 -22.23 -8.28 15.45
N GLY A 233 -21.43 -8.20 16.52
CA GLY A 233 -20.08 -8.78 16.56
C GLY A 233 -20.05 -10.27 16.17
N GLY A 234 -20.95 -11.08 16.75
CA GLY A 234 -21.07 -12.51 16.42
C GLY A 234 -21.56 -12.76 14.98
N GLN A 235 -22.44 -11.91 14.44
CA GLN A 235 -22.85 -12.01 13.02
C GLN A 235 -21.69 -11.70 12.07
N LYS A 236 -20.83 -10.72 12.41
CA LYS A 236 -19.63 -10.42 11.60
C LYS A 236 -18.65 -11.58 11.58
N GLN A 237 -18.43 -12.23 12.73
CA GLN A 237 -17.55 -13.39 12.81
C GLN A 237 -18.05 -14.55 11.94
N ARG A 238 -19.37 -14.82 11.94
CA ARG A 238 -19.96 -15.89 11.09
C ARG A 238 -19.87 -15.55 9.60
N VAL A 239 -20.22 -14.31 9.20
CA VAL A 239 -20.22 -13.87 7.78
C VAL A 239 -18.82 -13.71 7.19
N GLY A 240 -17.81 -13.44 8.00
CA GLY A 240 -16.44 -13.29 7.51
C GLY A 240 -15.53 -14.37 8.08
N GLY A 241 -14.97 -14.15 9.27
CA GLY A 241 -13.92 -14.99 9.88
C GLY A 241 -14.16 -16.50 9.77
N ASN A 242 -15.32 -17.00 10.21
CA ASN A 242 -15.63 -18.43 10.17
C ASN A 242 -15.80 -18.91 8.72
N SER A 243 -16.59 -18.20 7.91
CA SER A 243 -16.80 -18.56 6.52
C SER A 243 -15.52 -18.53 5.68
N TRP A 244 -14.60 -17.59 5.95
CA TRP A 244 -13.29 -17.51 5.31
C TRP A 244 -12.37 -18.64 5.75
N ALA A 245 -12.42 -19.04 7.03
CA ALA A 245 -11.66 -20.18 7.52
C ALA A 245 -12.14 -21.49 6.86
N ILE A 246 -13.45 -21.67 6.72
CA ILE A 246 -14.05 -22.85 6.09
C ILE A 246 -13.79 -22.87 4.58
N LEU A 247 -14.01 -21.77 3.86
CA LEU A 247 -13.80 -21.70 2.41
C LEU A 247 -12.34 -21.89 2.01
N LYS A 248 -11.42 -21.34 2.80
CA LYS A 248 -9.99 -21.33 2.47
C LYS A 248 -9.27 -22.63 2.84
N ASP A 249 -9.86 -23.44 3.73
CA ASP A 249 -9.30 -24.70 4.26
C ASP A 249 -7.77 -24.62 4.53
N PRO A 250 -7.31 -23.72 5.42
CA PRO A 250 -5.90 -23.43 5.59
C PRO A 250 -5.18 -24.52 6.40
N THR A 251 -3.93 -24.83 6.03
CA THR A 251 -3.06 -25.77 6.79
C THR A 251 -2.81 -25.33 8.23
N ILE A 252 -2.81 -24.01 8.49
CA ILE A 252 -2.62 -23.43 9.82
C ILE A 252 -3.71 -22.38 10.03
N LEU A 253 -4.56 -22.58 11.04
CA LEU A 253 -5.59 -21.61 11.44
C LEU A 253 -5.12 -20.86 12.70
N LEU A 254 -5.05 -19.54 12.61
CA LEU A 254 -4.74 -18.63 13.71
C LEU A 254 -6.03 -18.00 14.22
N LEU A 255 -6.34 -18.23 15.49
CA LEU A 255 -7.52 -17.70 16.17
C LEU A 255 -7.05 -16.63 17.17
N ASP A 256 -7.36 -15.37 16.88
CA ASP A 256 -7.03 -14.24 17.76
C ASP A 256 -8.24 -13.94 18.66
N GLU A 257 -8.14 -14.29 19.95
CA GLU A 257 -9.18 -14.13 20.98
C GLU A 257 -10.60 -14.66 20.62
N ALA A 258 -10.71 -15.76 19.86
CA ALA A 258 -12.00 -16.32 19.44
C ALA A 258 -12.93 -16.72 20.61
N THR A 259 -12.39 -16.95 21.82
CA THR A 259 -13.14 -17.47 22.97
C THR A 259 -13.93 -16.43 23.76
N ASN A 260 -13.69 -15.12 23.56
CA ASN A 260 -14.38 -14.07 24.34
C ASN A 260 -15.70 -13.58 23.73
N ALA A 261 -16.01 -13.93 22.47
CA ALA A 261 -17.19 -13.42 21.75
C ALA A 261 -18.10 -14.52 21.17
N ILE A 262 -17.75 -15.80 21.37
CA ILE A 262 -18.56 -16.94 20.94
C ILE A 262 -19.53 -17.29 22.08
N ASP A 263 -20.83 -17.13 21.84
CA ASP A 263 -21.87 -17.76 22.66
C ASP A 263 -21.60 -19.27 22.70
N SER A 264 -21.68 -19.88 23.89
CA SER A 264 -21.33 -21.29 24.17
C SER A 264 -22.00 -22.33 23.27
N ASP A 265 -23.11 -21.98 22.61
CA ASP A 265 -23.77 -22.84 21.62
C ASP A 265 -23.12 -22.79 20.22
N SER A 266 -22.48 -21.68 19.85
CA SER A 266 -21.73 -21.55 18.60
C SER A 266 -20.33 -22.17 18.68
N GLU A 267 -19.78 -22.32 19.89
CA GLU A 267 -18.48 -22.96 20.14
C GLU A 267 -18.49 -24.42 19.69
N LYS A 268 -19.58 -25.15 19.96
CA LYS A 268 -19.75 -26.55 19.53
C LYS A 268 -19.82 -26.69 18.01
N VAL A 269 -20.48 -25.75 17.35
CA VAL A 269 -20.66 -25.76 15.89
C VAL A 269 -19.37 -25.44 15.15
N VAL A 270 -18.53 -24.55 15.70
CA VAL A 270 -17.19 -24.28 15.16
C VAL A 270 -16.25 -25.45 15.42
N GLN A 271 -16.35 -26.11 16.58
CA GLN A 271 -15.56 -27.29 16.90
C GLN A 271 -15.93 -28.51 16.03
N GLU A 272 -17.22 -28.73 15.75
CA GLU A 272 -17.70 -29.80 14.84
C GLU A 272 -17.33 -29.55 13.37
N ALA A 273 -17.12 -28.30 12.96
CA ALA A 273 -16.68 -27.96 11.60
C ALA A 273 -15.15 -28.08 11.41
N LEU A 274 -14.40 -28.28 12.49
CA LEU A 274 -12.93 -28.37 12.50
C LEU A 274 -12.39 -29.80 12.74
N ASP A 275 -13.28 -30.78 12.99
CA ASP A 275 -12.98 -32.23 13.01
C ASP A 275 -13.30 -32.89 11.66
#